data_AF-A0A6A6CVX2-F1
#
_entry.id   AF-A0A6A6CVX2-F1
#
_cell.length_a   1.000
_cell.length_b   1.000
_cell.length_c   1.000
_cell.angle_alpha   90.00
_cell.angle_beta   90.00
_cell.angle_gamma   90.00
#
_symmetry.space_group_name_H-M   'P 1'
#
loop_
_entity.id
_entity.type
_entity.pdbx_description
1 polymer ?
#
loop_
_entity_poly.entity_id
_entity_poly.type
_entity_poly.pdbx_seq_one_letter_code
_entity_poly.pdbx_strand_id
1 'polypeptide(L)'
;MATDYSHELNVALLAVQRATLLTKSVFHSHAKGTLNKSDASPVTIGDFGAQALIIAALQHNFPEDEIVAEEEAKDLRENDSLKNTVWGLVQDAKLSDSSAEQILGGPIKSAESMLDLIDKGDSKGGNKGRIWAIDPIDGTKGFLRGGQYAVCLGLMVDGDVKVGVLGCPNLPVSDSEPLTESMGADATDSEGKGVLFSAVQGQGAQSRPLAKGGLETGSKIAMKPLANIADATFCESVEAGHSNQSDSVQIANKLGITKPSVRMDSQAKYGSIARGAGDLYLRLPVRKDYVEKIWDHAAGDLTVREAGGQVTDVEGKRLDFSYGRTLKENKGVIAAPKDVHSHVIDAVQAVLGSKQ
;
A
#
# COMPACT_ATOMS: atom_id res chain seq x y z
N MET A 1 -14.23 -26.16 5.37
CA MET A 1 -14.02 -25.10 6.38
C MET A 1 -13.34 -23.95 5.66
N ALA A 2 -13.80 -22.71 5.81
CA ALA A 2 -13.08 -21.57 5.25
C ALA A 2 -11.69 -21.51 5.90
N THR A 3 -10.63 -21.42 5.11
CA THR A 3 -9.27 -21.19 5.59
C THR A 3 -9.25 -19.86 6.33
N ASP A 4 -8.74 -19.82 7.57
CA ASP A 4 -8.82 -18.59 8.38
C ASP A 4 -7.71 -17.57 8.09
N TYR A 5 -6.68 -17.95 7.33
CA TYR A 5 -5.51 -17.13 6.98
C TYR A 5 -4.82 -16.44 8.17
N SER A 6 -4.99 -16.95 9.39
CA SER A 6 -4.45 -16.35 10.61
C SER A 6 -2.93 -16.37 10.65
N HIS A 7 -2.31 -17.46 10.16
CA HIS A 7 -0.86 -17.58 10.05
C HIS A 7 -0.30 -16.63 9.00
N GLU A 8 -0.88 -16.60 7.80
CA GLU A 8 -0.52 -15.67 6.71
C GLU A 8 -0.62 -14.21 7.16
N LEU A 9 -1.71 -13.85 7.84
CA LEU A 9 -1.90 -12.51 8.36
C LEU A 9 -0.81 -12.13 9.38
N ASN A 10 -0.51 -13.03 10.32
CA ASN A 10 0.51 -12.76 11.34
C ASN A 10 1.90 -12.57 10.74
N VAL A 11 2.30 -13.42 9.77
CA VAL A 11 3.56 -13.28 9.04
C VAL A 11 3.58 -11.96 8.25
N ALA A 12 2.50 -11.66 7.52
CA ALA A 12 2.39 -10.44 6.73
C ALA A 12 2.50 -9.16 7.58
N LEU A 13 1.81 -9.12 8.72
CA LEU A 13 1.87 -7.99 9.66
C LEU A 13 3.27 -7.76 10.22
N LEU A 14 3.95 -8.82 10.67
CA LEU A 14 5.30 -8.73 11.20
C LEU A 14 6.31 -8.35 10.12
N ALA A 15 6.18 -8.91 8.92
CA ALA A 15 7.06 -8.62 7.79
C ALA A 15 6.93 -7.16 7.35
N VAL A 16 5.69 -6.67 7.19
CA VAL A 16 5.42 -5.28 6.84
C VAL A 16 5.84 -4.34 7.97
N GLN A 17 5.65 -4.69 9.25
CA GLN A 17 6.15 -3.88 10.38
C GLN A 17 7.66 -3.69 10.29
N ARG A 18 8.41 -4.79 10.12
CA ARG A 18 9.88 -4.75 10.02
C ARG A 18 10.36 -3.94 8.81
N ALA A 19 9.73 -4.14 7.66
CA ALA A 19 10.04 -3.39 6.44
C ALA A 19 9.70 -1.89 6.58
N THR A 20 8.55 -1.56 7.18
CA THR A 20 8.13 -0.17 7.42
C THR A 20 9.09 0.57 8.34
N LEU A 21 9.67 -0.10 9.34
CA LEU A 21 10.70 0.49 10.20
C LEU A 21 11.99 0.79 9.42
N LEU A 22 12.40 -0.09 8.49
CA LEU A 22 13.53 0.16 7.59
C LEU A 22 13.26 1.38 6.73
N THR A 23 12.13 1.41 6.00
CA THR A 23 11.81 2.53 5.11
C THR A 23 11.69 3.85 5.88
N LYS A 24 11.14 3.82 7.10
CA LYS A 24 11.05 4.98 7.99
C LYS A 24 12.43 5.49 8.40
N SER A 25 13.37 4.59 8.69
CA SER A 25 14.78 4.95 8.97
C SER A 25 15.45 5.63 7.76
N VAL A 26 15.26 5.08 6.57
CA VAL A 26 15.78 5.65 5.31
C VAL A 26 15.17 7.02 5.04
N PHE A 27 13.86 7.15 5.19
CA PHE A 27 13.12 8.40 5.01
C PHE A 27 13.66 9.53 5.88
N HIS A 28 13.84 9.28 7.18
CA HIS A 28 14.39 10.29 8.10
C HIS A 28 15.87 10.58 7.86
N SER A 29 16.65 9.58 7.49
CA SER A 29 18.07 9.77 7.15
C SER A 29 18.25 10.62 5.89
N HIS A 30 17.33 10.50 4.92
CA HIS A 30 17.27 11.35 3.75
C HIS A 30 16.84 12.78 4.11
N ALA A 31 15.76 12.95 4.87
CA ALA A 31 15.27 14.25 5.31
C ALA A 31 16.33 15.05 6.10
N LYS A 32 17.21 14.36 6.85
CA LYS A 32 18.35 14.96 7.58
C LYS A 32 19.58 15.22 6.70
N GLY A 33 19.55 14.87 5.41
CA GLY A 33 20.68 14.99 4.48
C GLY A 33 21.84 14.02 4.74
N THR A 34 21.66 13.04 5.63
CA THR A 34 22.72 12.09 6.01
C THR A 34 22.95 10.99 4.96
N LEU A 35 21.96 10.72 4.10
CA LEU A 35 22.04 9.76 2.98
C LEU A 35 22.54 10.36 1.65
N ASN A 36 22.93 11.64 1.60
CA ASN A 36 23.31 12.34 0.35
C ASN A 36 24.63 11.87 -0.30
N LYS A 37 25.26 10.80 0.18
CA LYS A 37 26.57 10.32 -0.28
C LYS A 37 26.50 9.13 -1.25
N SER A 38 25.31 8.64 -1.60
CA SER A 38 25.12 7.53 -2.55
C SER A 38 24.72 8.04 -3.94
N ASP A 39 25.21 7.38 -5.00
CA ASP A 39 24.82 7.64 -6.40
C ASP A 39 23.38 7.22 -6.73
N ALA A 40 22.66 6.59 -5.78
CA ALA A 40 21.29 6.12 -5.93
C ALA A 40 20.31 6.92 -5.07
N SER A 41 19.05 6.97 -5.52
CA SER A 41 17.98 7.66 -4.79
C SER A 41 17.68 6.95 -3.45
N PRO A 42 17.25 7.70 -2.41
CA PRO A 42 16.91 7.11 -1.12
C PRO A 42 15.71 6.15 -1.20
N VAL A 43 14.83 6.33 -2.19
CA VAL A 43 13.69 5.43 -2.41
C VAL A 43 14.20 4.08 -2.86
N THR A 44 15.05 4.06 -3.89
CA THR A 44 15.73 2.86 -4.41
C THR A 44 16.35 2.01 -3.30
N ILE A 45 17.04 2.64 -2.34
CA ILE A 45 17.67 1.94 -1.21
C ILE A 45 16.62 1.31 -0.27
N GLY A 46 15.56 2.06 0.02
CA GLY A 46 14.46 1.60 0.87
C GLY A 46 13.65 0.48 0.22
N ASP A 47 13.37 0.57 -1.08
CA ASP A 47 12.63 -0.43 -1.85
C ASP A 47 13.29 -1.80 -1.79
N PHE A 48 14.57 -1.87 -2.15
CA PHE A 48 15.32 -3.13 -2.12
C PHE A 48 15.38 -3.74 -0.71
N GLY A 49 15.61 -2.91 0.30
CA GLY A 49 15.68 -3.38 1.69
C GLY A 49 14.35 -3.93 2.20
N ALA A 50 13.26 -3.20 1.96
CA ALA A 50 11.91 -3.62 2.33
C ALA A 50 11.50 -4.91 1.60
N GLN A 51 11.71 -4.98 0.29
CA GLN A 51 11.41 -6.16 -0.52
C GLN A 51 12.18 -7.39 -0.02
N ALA A 52 13.49 -7.26 0.23
CA ALA A 52 14.30 -8.37 0.74
C ALA A 52 13.78 -8.91 2.08
N LEU A 53 13.42 -8.02 3.01
CA LEU A 53 12.92 -8.40 4.35
C LEU A 53 11.56 -9.09 4.29
N ILE A 54 10.68 -8.65 3.40
CA ILE A 54 9.35 -9.26 3.21
C ILE A 54 9.50 -10.63 2.55
N ILE A 55 10.26 -10.72 1.44
CA ILE A 55 10.45 -11.98 0.72
C ILE A 55 11.15 -13.02 1.61
N ALA A 56 12.12 -12.62 2.45
CA ALA A 56 12.73 -13.51 3.44
C ALA A 56 11.69 -14.16 4.37
N ALA A 57 10.78 -13.36 4.91
CA ALA A 57 9.74 -13.85 5.81
C ALA A 57 8.73 -14.77 5.10
N LEU A 58 8.35 -14.42 3.87
CA LEU A 58 7.46 -15.23 3.04
C LEU A 58 8.12 -16.57 2.68
N GLN A 59 9.35 -16.57 2.20
CA GLN A 59 10.07 -17.79 1.82
C GLN A 59 10.35 -18.71 3.01
N HIS A 60 10.48 -18.16 4.22
CA HIS A 60 10.61 -18.96 5.44
C HIS A 60 9.33 -19.72 5.79
N ASN A 61 8.16 -19.07 5.64
CA ASN A 61 6.87 -19.62 6.09
C ASN A 61 6.10 -20.33 4.96
N PHE A 62 6.30 -19.89 3.72
CA PHE A 62 5.56 -20.29 2.52
C PHE A 62 6.52 -20.50 1.33
N PRO A 63 7.43 -21.50 1.39
CA PRO A 63 8.47 -21.68 0.38
C PRO A 63 7.95 -21.95 -1.04
N GLU A 64 6.72 -22.47 -1.16
CA GLU A 64 6.07 -22.81 -2.43
C GLU A 64 5.17 -21.69 -2.99
N ASP A 65 4.92 -20.62 -2.23
CA ASP A 65 4.06 -19.52 -2.70
C ASP A 65 4.83 -18.66 -3.71
N GLU A 66 4.13 -18.22 -4.77
CA GLU A 66 4.70 -17.30 -5.75
C GLU A 66 4.72 -15.86 -5.23
N ILE A 67 5.66 -15.04 -5.73
CA ILE A 67 5.81 -13.65 -5.33
C ILE A 67 5.94 -12.76 -6.56
N VAL A 68 5.06 -11.78 -6.66
CA VAL A 68 5.12 -10.66 -7.59
C VAL A 68 5.56 -9.43 -6.81
N ALA A 69 6.75 -8.92 -7.07
CA ALA A 69 7.25 -7.69 -6.44
C ALA A 69 7.78 -6.72 -7.48
N GLU A 70 7.81 -5.43 -7.16
CA GLU A 70 8.18 -4.36 -8.10
C GLU A 70 9.64 -4.44 -8.57
N GLU A 71 10.56 -4.73 -7.65
CA GLU A 71 12.00 -4.54 -7.88
C GLU A 71 12.74 -5.81 -8.33
N GLU A 72 13.85 -5.63 -9.03
CA GLU A 72 14.81 -6.68 -9.42
C GLU A 72 16.22 -6.31 -8.96
N ALA A 73 17.04 -7.29 -8.53
CA ALA A 73 18.33 -7.00 -7.89
C ALA A 73 19.44 -6.57 -8.86
N LYS A 74 19.13 -6.39 -10.15
CA LYS A 74 20.11 -6.11 -11.21
C LYS A 74 21.03 -4.94 -10.86
N ASP A 75 20.46 -3.82 -10.43
CA ASP A 75 21.24 -2.62 -10.11
C ASP A 75 22.17 -2.83 -8.91
N LEU A 76 21.76 -3.65 -7.94
CA LEU A 76 22.60 -4.02 -6.79
C LEU A 76 23.73 -4.99 -7.17
N ARG A 77 23.48 -5.89 -8.12
CA ARG A 77 24.49 -6.82 -8.64
C ARG A 77 25.58 -6.09 -9.41
N GLU A 78 25.24 -4.97 -10.05
CA GLU A 78 26.15 -4.14 -10.84
C GLU A 78 26.83 -3.03 -10.01
N ASN A 79 26.36 -2.74 -8.79
CA ASN A 79 26.88 -1.67 -7.93
C ASN A 79 27.14 -2.14 -6.49
N ASP A 80 28.40 -2.49 -6.20
CA ASP A 80 28.82 -2.94 -4.86
C ASP A 80 28.59 -1.91 -3.74
N SER A 81 28.74 -0.62 -4.03
CA SER A 81 28.53 0.44 -3.04
C SER A 81 27.06 0.51 -2.63
N LEU A 82 26.17 0.47 -3.61
CA LEU A 82 24.72 0.43 -3.39
C LEU A 82 24.31 -0.84 -2.65
N LYS A 83 24.80 -2.01 -3.10
CA LYS A 83 24.58 -3.30 -2.43
C LYS A 83 24.98 -3.25 -0.95
N ASN A 84 26.17 -2.75 -0.64
CA ASN A 84 26.66 -2.66 0.73
C ASN A 84 25.81 -1.70 1.59
N THR A 85 25.31 -0.62 1.00
CA THR A 85 24.42 0.34 1.66
C THR A 85 23.08 -0.31 2.02
N VAL A 86 22.44 -0.98 1.06
CA VAL A 86 21.18 -1.72 1.29
C VAL A 86 21.40 -2.84 2.31
N TRP A 87 22.50 -3.58 2.18
CA TRP A 87 22.84 -4.67 3.10
C TRP A 87 22.96 -4.21 4.55
N GLY A 88 23.64 -3.09 4.80
CA GLY A 88 23.74 -2.52 6.15
C GLY A 88 22.37 -2.20 6.75
N LEU A 89 21.49 -1.57 5.97
CA LEU A 89 20.12 -1.26 6.41
C LEU A 89 19.30 -2.51 6.70
N VAL A 90 19.42 -3.55 5.88
CA VAL A 90 18.76 -4.84 6.09
C VAL A 90 19.27 -5.53 7.36
N GLN A 91 20.56 -5.44 7.67
CA GLN A 91 21.13 -6.01 8.90
C GLN A 91 20.66 -5.29 10.17
N ASP A 92 20.44 -3.98 10.08
CA ASP A 92 20.00 -3.13 11.19
C ASP A 92 18.48 -3.22 11.43
N ALA A 93 17.70 -3.53 10.40
CA ALA A 93 16.24 -3.62 10.48
C ALA A 93 15.78 -4.91 11.19
N LYS A 94 15.55 -4.80 12.51
CA LYS A 94 15.08 -5.88 13.37
C LYS A 94 13.98 -5.42 14.30
N LEU A 95 13.05 -6.33 14.60
CA LEU A 95 12.11 -6.16 15.69
C LEU A 95 12.81 -6.45 17.03
N SER A 96 12.45 -5.71 18.07
CA SER A 96 12.99 -5.92 19.43
C SER A 96 12.38 -7.14 20.13
N ASP A 97 11.32 -7.73 19.56
CA ASP A 97 10.69 -8.97 20.05
C ASP A 97 11.33 -10.18 19.36
N SER A 98 12.00 -11.03 20.14
CA SER A 98 12.67 -12.22 19.62
C SER A 98 11.71 -13.27 19.05
N SER A 99 10.51 -13.38 19.59
CA SER A 99 9.50 -14.34 19.12
C SER A 99 8.96 -13.90 17.76
N ALA A 100 8.76 -12.60 17.58
CA ALA A 100 8.43 -12.02 16.29
C ALA A 100 9.54 -12.27 15.25
N GLU A 101 10.82 -12.04 15.60
CA GLU A 101 11.94 -12.34 14.70
C GLU A 101 12.04 -13.84 14.35
N GLN A 102 11.72 -14.74 15.27
CA GLN A 102 11.68 -16.18 15.00
C GLN A 102 10.61 -16.54 13.96
N ILE A 103 9.42 -15.96 14.05
CA ILE A 103 8.33 -16.14 13.06
C ILE A 103 8.78 -15.65 11.67
N LEU A 104 9.60 -14.60 11.60
CA LEU A 104 10.10 -14.05 10.35
C LEU A 104 11.31 -14.82 9.76
N GLY A 105 11.79 -15.88 10.41
CA GLY A 105 12.99 -16.63 10.00
C GLY A 105 14.32 -15.98 10.39
N GLY A 106 14.28 -14.90 11.19
CA GLY A 106 15.43 -14.16 11.68
C GLY A 106 16.16 -13.35 10.60
N PRO A 107 17.46 -13.06 10.78
CA PRO A 107 18.24 -12.24 9.86
C PRO A 107 18.62 -12.99 8.58
N ILE A 108 18.61 -12.26 7.46
CA ILE A 108 19.19 -12.69 6.18
C ILE A 108 20.68 -12.97 6.37
N LYS A 109 21.22 -14.00 5.69
CA LYS A 109 22.54 -14.57 6.01
C LYS A 109 23.72 -13.84 5.36
N SER A 110 23.53 -13.27 4.18
CA SER A 110 24.57 -12.51 3.47
C SER A 110 23.95 -11.50 2.49
N ALA A 111 24.78 -10.59 1.98
CA ALA A 111 24.39 -9.69 0.89
C ALA A 111 23.96 -10.47 -0.36
N GLU A 112 24.62 -11.58 -0.68
CA GLU A 112 24.25 -12.45 -1.81
C GLU A 112 22.88 -13.07 -1.60
N SER A 113 22.58 -13.57 -0.39
CA SER A 113 21.24 -14.07 -0.06
C SER A 113 20.18 -12.97 -0.18
N MET A 114 20.51 -11.72 0.18
CA MET A 114 19.60 -10.57 -0.01
C MET A 114 19.29 -10.35 -1.49
N LEU A 115 20.28 -10.40 -2.38
CA LEU A 115 20.08 -10.26 -3.83
C LEU A 115 19.19 -11.38 -4.38
N ASP A 116 19.47 -12.63 -3.99
CA ASP A 116 18.70 -13.78 -4.43
C ASP A 116 17.25 -13.73 -3.94
N LEU A 117 17.01 -13.15 -2.76
CA LEU A 117 15.65 -12.92 -2.25
C LEU A 117 14.93 -11.85 -3.05
N ILE A 118 15.58 -10.73 -3.39
CA ILE A 118 14.95 -9.67 -4.21
C ILE A 118 14.49 -10.24 -5.55
N ASP A 119 15.33 -11.06 -6.20
CA ASP A 119 15.03 -11.67 -7.50
C ASP A 119 13.91 -12.73 -7.44
N LYS A 120 13.49 -13.20 -6.26
CA LYS A 120 12.32 -14.09 -6.13
C LYS A 120 10.97 -13.40 -6.34
N GLY A 121 10.95 -12.07 -6.51
CA GLY A 121 9.76 -11.29 -6.87
C GLY A 121 9.35 -11.36 -8.34
N ASP A 122 9.94 -12.28 -9.12
CA ASP A 122 9.89 -12.32 -10.58
C ASP A 122 8.67 -13.04 -11.18
N SER A 123 7.76 -13.56 -10.33
CA SER A 123 6.54 -14.24 -10.79
C SER A 123 5.77 -13.35 -11.77
N LYS A 124 5.16 -14.00 -12.75
CA LYS A 124 4.30 -13.34 -13.73
C LYS A 124 2.89 -13.12 -13.20
N GLY A 125 2.58 -13.60 -12.00
CA GLY A 125 1.23 -13.62 -11.46
C GLY A 125 0.33 -14.58 -12.25
N GLY A 126 -0.98 -14.54 -11.99
CA GLY A 126 -1.93 -15.30 -12.77
C GLY A 126 -3.24 -15.57 -12.04
N ASN A 127 -4.03 -16.47 -12.62
CA ASN A 127 -5.38 -16.80 -12.15
C ASN A 127 -5.44 -18.07 -11.29
N LYS A 128 -4.30 -18.63 -10.89
CA LYS A 128 -4.22 -19.89 -10.14
C LYS A 128 -3.13 -19.82 -9.09
N GLY A 129 -3.35 -20.55 -7.99
CA GLY A 129 -2.35 -20.72 -6.94
C GLY A 129 -2.32 -19.56 -5.95
N ARG A 130 -1.32 -19.58 -5.07
CA ARG A 130 -1.10 -18.62 -4.00
C ARG A 130 0.01 -17.66 -4.43
N ILE A 131 -0.32 -16.38 -4.49
CA ILE A 131 0.56 -15.35 -5.04
C ILE A 131 0.58 -14.16 -4.07
N TRP A 132 1.75 -13.78 -3.61
CA TRP A 132 1.95 -12.55 -2.84
C TRP A 132 2.30 -11.40 -3.77
N ALA A 133 1.59 -10.27 -3.66
CA ALA A 133 1.94 -9.02 -4.32
C ALA A 133 2.60 -8.08 -3.30
N ILE A 134 3.76 -7.54 -3.67
CA ILE A 134 4.56 -6.64 -2.83
C ILE A 134 4.78 -5.32 -3.57
N ASP A 135 4.45 -4.23 -2.89
CA ASP A 135 4.97 -2.91 -3.22
C ASP A 135 5.82 -2.43 -2.02
N PRO A 136 7.15 -2.43 -2.13
CA PRO A 136 8.02 -2.14 -1.00
C PRO A 136 7.95 -0.66 -0.55
N ILE A 137 7.77 0.29 -1.47
CA ILE A 137 7.46 1.71 -1.19
C ILE A 137 6.48 2.24 -2.25
N ASP A 138 5.20 2.08 -1.95
CA ASP A 138 4.15 2.72 -2.74
C ASP A 138 4.16 4.23 -2.45
N GLY A 139 4.16 5.03 -3.50
CA GLY A 139 4.21 6.50 -3.40
C GLY A 139 5.62 7.06 -3.30
N THR A 140 6.57 6.54 -4.08
CA THR A 140 7.96 7.03 -4.26
C THR A 140 8.09 8.56 -4.24
N LYS A 141 7.22 9.29 -4.95
CA LYS A 141 7.24 10.76 -4.98
C LYS A 141 6.83 11.39 -3.65
N GLY A 142 5.85 10.79 -2.99
CA GLY A 142 5.44 11.12 -1.63
C GLY A 142 6.59 10.92 -0.65
N PHE A 143 7.30 9.80 -0.76
CA PHE A 143 8.52 9.54 0.02
C PHE A 143 9.57 10.64 -0.18
N LEU A 144 9.93 10.96 -1.43
CA LEU A 144 10.98 11.94 -1.75
C LEU A 144 10.65 13.36 -1.25
N ARG A 145 9.37 13.76 -1.25
CA ARG A 145 8.97 15.10 -0.82
C ARG A 145 8.69 15.23 0.69
N GLY A 146 8.91 14.18 1.47
CA GLY A 146 8.59 14.22 2.90
C GLY A 146 7.10 14.00 3.21
N GLY A 147 6.35 13.36 2.32
CA GLY A 147 4.91 13.11 2.42
C GLY A 147 4.53 11.68 2.83
N GLN A 148 3.33 11.26 2.44
CA GLN A 148 2.82 9.90 2.69
C GLN A 148 3.41 8.89 1.70
N TYR A 149 3.67 7.69 2.18
CA TYR A 149 4.00 6.49 1.42
C TYR A 149 3.52 5.26 2.20
N ALA A 150 3.50 4.09 1.57
CA ALA A 150 3.11 2.84 2.22
C ALA A 150 3.99 1.66 1.82
N VAL A 151 4.12 0.68 2.71
CA VAL A 151 4.65 -0.66 2.40
C VAL A 151 3.46 -1.60 2.25
N CYS A 152 3.29 -2.24 1.10
CA CYS A 152 2.05 -2.96 0.77
C CYS A 152 2.32 -4.45 0.53
N LEU A 153 1.49 -5.29 1.13
CA LEU A 153 1.56 -6.74 0.98
C LEU A 153 0.16 -7.34 0.87
N GLY A 154 -0.12 -8.04 -0.22
CA GLY A 154 -1.38 -8.75 -0.43
C GLY A 154 -1.17 -10.21 -0.82
N LEU A 155 -1.96 -11.12 -0.26
CA LEU A 155 -2.04 -12.51 -0.71
C LEU A 155 -3.27 -12.71 -1.59
N MET A 156 -3.07 -13.20 -2.80
CA MET A 156 -4.12 -13.63 -3.71
C MET A 156 -4.15 -15.15 -3.78
N VAL A 157 -5.35 -15.71 -3.85
CA VAL A 157 -5.57 -17.14 -4.13
C VAL A 157 -6.53 -17.26 -5.30
N ASP A 158 -6.07 -17.86 -6.38
CA ASP A 158 -6.81 -18.01 -7.64
C ASP A 158 -7.38 -16.66 -8.17
N GLY A 159 -6.58 -15.59 -8.07
CA GLY A 159 -6.93 -14.24 -8.53
C GLY A 159 -7.83 -13.43 -7.57
N ASP A 160 -8.19 -13.95 -6.39
CA ASP A 160 -8.97 -13.22 -5.38
C ASP A 160 -8.13 -12.89 -4.15
N VAL A 161 -8.16 -11.63 -3.70
CA VAL A 161 -7.34 -11.16 -2.57
C VAL A 161 -7.91 -11.65 -1.24
N LYS A 162 -7.10 -12.42 -0.49
CA LYS A 162 -7.46 -13.09 0.77
C LYS A 162 -6.90 -12.43 2.02
N VAL A 163 -5.68 -11.89 1.93
CA VAL A 163 -5.01 -11.15 3.02
C VAL A 163 -4.43 -9.87 2.45
N GLY A 164 -4.51 -8.77 3.19
CA GLY A 164 -3.97 -7.47 2.80
C GLY A 164 -3.42 -6.77 4.02
N VAL A 165 -2.21 -6.23 3.91
CA VAL A 165 -1.53 -5.46 4.94
C VAL A 165 -0.89 -4.22 4.32
N LEU A 166 -1.11 -3.06 4.96
CA LEU A 166 -0.49 -1.79 4.59
C LEU A 166 0.28 -1.24 5.79
N GLY A 167 1.55 -0.88 5.61
CA GLY A 167 2.34 -0.14 6.59
C GLY A 167 2.44 1.32 6.19
N CYS A 168 1.84 2.22 6.97
CA CYS A 168 1.80 3.65 6.69
C CYS A 168 2.55 4.42 7.80
N PRO A 169 3.86 4.66 7.64
CA PRO A 169 4.70 5.20 8.72
C PRO A 169 4.39 6.66 9.08
N ASN A 170 3.77 7.41 8.17
CA ASN A 170 3.53 8.85 8.32
C ASN A 170 2.07 9.20 8.62
N LEU A 171 1.17 8.21 8.68
CA LEU A 171 -0.23 8.44 9.07
C LEU A 171 -0.36 8.50 10.61
N PRO A 172 -1.29 9.31 11.14
CA PRO A 172 -1.55 9.36 12.57
C PRO A 172 -2.21 8.06 13.05
N VAL A 173 -1.84 7.62 14.25
CA VAL A 173 -2.39 6.41 14.90
C VAL A 173 -3.86 6.60 15.25
N SER A 174 -4.27 7.81 15.62
CA SER A 174 -5.67 8.09 15.97
C SER A 174 -6.56 8.04 14.74
N ASP A 175 -7.56 7.16 14.76
CA ASP A 175 -8.56 7.07 13.69
C ASP A 175 -9.52 8.28 13.68
N SER A 176 -9.60 9.03 14.79
CA SER A 176 -10.40 10.26 14.87
C SER A 176 -9.69 11.49 14.33
N GLU A 177 -8.40 11.39 13.98
CA GLU A 177 -7.64 12.51 13.44
C GLU A 177 -8.04 12.73 11.97
N PRO A 178 -8.64 13.88 11.64
CA PRO A 178 -9.13 14.12 10.29
C PRO A 178 -7.94 14.23 9.34
N LEU A 179 -8.17 13.80 8.10
CA LEU A 179 -7.22 14.07 7.04
C LEU A 179 -7.13 15.57 6.77
N THR A 180 -5.95 16.18 6.98
CA THR A 180 -5.71 17.60 6.68
C THR A 180 -5.01 17.76 5.32
N GLU A 181 -5.12 18.95 4.72
CA GLU A 181 -4.41 19.27 3.47
C GLU A 181 -2.89 19.14 3.61
N SER A 182 -2.34 19.30 4.82
CA SER A 182 -0.90 19.23 5.09
C SER A 182 -0.38 17.82 5.39
N MET A 183 -1.26 16.82 5.56
CA MET A 183 -0.84 15.43 5.81
C MET A 183 0.03 14.84 4.70
N GLY A 184 -0.04 15.39 3.48
CA GLY A 184 0.83 15.03 2.36
C GLY A 184 2.23 15.64 2.38
N ALA A 185 2.57 16.49 3.36
CA ALA A 185 3.81 17.28 3.42
C ALA A 185 4.49 17.35 4.81
N ASP A 186 3.83 16.91 5.89
CA ASP A 186 4.32 17.05 7.28
C ASP A 186 4.71 15.71 7.92
N ALA A 187 5.47 14.85 7.23
CA ALA A 187 5.96 13.63 7.85
C ALA A 187 7.03 13.92 8.93
N THR A 188 6.81 13.41 10.13
CA THR A 188 7.69 13.62 11.29
C THR A 188 7.89 12.30 12.03
N ASP A 189 9.02 12.13 12.72
CA ASP A 189 9.24 11.01 13.64
C ASP A 189 8.64 11.26 15.04
N SER A 190 7.63 12.14 15.11
CA SER A 190 6.95 12.43 16.37
C SER A 190 6.18 11.21 16.85
N GLU A 191 6.10 11.03 18.16
CA GLU A 191 5.20 10.04 18.77
C GLU A 191 3.76 10.22 18.23
N GLY A 192 3.04 9.10 18.06
CA GLY A 192 1.66 9.10 17.55
C GLY A 192 1.49 8.94 16.04
N LYS A 193 2.58 8.70 15.28
CA LYS A 193 2.54 8.36 13.85
C LYS A 193 3.07 6.96 13.55
N GLY A 194 2.48 6.33 12.54
CA GLY A 194 2.81 4.97 12.10
C GLY A 194 1.68 4.00 12.42
N VAL A 195 1.04 3.48 11.39
CA VAL A 195 -0.09 2.55 11.51
C VAL A 195 0.11 1.37 10.56
N LEU A 196 -0.32 0.19 11.01
CA LEU A 196 -0.53 -0.97 10.15
C LEU A 196 -2.04 -1.15 9.94
N PHE A 197 -2.45 -1.28 8.69
CA PHE A 197 -3.79 -1.74 8.33
C PHE A 197 -3.72 -3.21 7.94
N SER A 198 -4.77 -3.95 8.26
CA SER A 198 -4.87 -5.36 7.87
C SER A 198 -6.30 -5.79 7.63
N ALA A 199 -6.49 -6.71 6.70
CA ALA A 199 -7.77 -7.34 6.45
C ALA A 199 -7.59 -8.80 6.00
N VAL A 200 -8.56 -9.64 6.37
CA VAL A 200 -8.72 -11.00 5.85
C VAL A 200 -10.13 -11.12 5.29
N GLN A 201 -10.28 -11.75 4.13
CA GLN A 201 -11.57 -11.89 3.47
C GLN A 201 -12.63 -12.49 4.41
N GLY A 202 -13.72 -11.76 4.60
CA GLY A 202 -14.86 -12.15 5.45
C GLY A 202 -14.65 -11.97 6.96
N GLN A 203 -13.54 -11.36 7.40
CA GLN A 203 -13.21 -11.18 8.82
C GLN A 203 -13.17 -9.72 9.27
N GLY A 204 -13.37 -8.78 8.35
CA GLY A 204 -13.29 -7.34 8.63
C GLY A 204 -11.87 -6.79 8.57
N ALA A 205 -11.78 -5.46 8.58
CA ALA A 205 -10.53 -4.73 8.58
C ALA A 205 -10.15 -4.22 9.97
N GLN A 206 -8.86 -4.06 10.21
CA GLN A 206 -8.29 -3.55 11.46
C GLN A 206 -7.18 -2.53 11.20
N SER A 207 -6.99 -1.60 12.13
CA SER A 207 -5.82 -0.75 12.26
C SER A 207 -5.09 -1.05 13.57
N ARG A 208 -3.77 -0.83 13.62
CA ARG A 208 -2.96 -0.91 14.85
C ARG A 208 -1.75 0.01 14.77
N PRO A 209 -1.23 0.52 15.91
CA PRO A 209 0.01 1.29 15.92
C PRO A 209 1.19 0.49 15.37
N LEU A 210 2.10 1.15 14.66
CA LEU A 210 3.40 0.60 14.31
C LEU A 210 4.28 0.54 15.56
N ALA A 211 4.90 -0.61 15.84
CA ALA A 211 5.80 -0.77 16.99
C ALA A 211 7.17 -1.31 16.58
N LYS A 212 8.15 -1.11 17.47
CA LYS A 212 9.52 -1.67 17.30
C LYS A 212 9.62 -3.13 17.71
N GLY A 213 8.70 -3.63 18.53
CA GLY A 213 8.67 -5.00 19.05
C GLY A 213 7.70 -5.90 18.30
N GLY A 214 6.86 -6.62 19.04
CA GLY A 214 5.75 -7.40 18.49
C GLY A 214 4.63 -6.53 17.94
N LEU A 215 3.51 -7.16 17.60
CA LEU A 215 2.32 -6.45 17.12
C LEU A 215 1.53 -5.87 18.29
N GLU A 216 1.21 -4.59 18.20
CA GLU A 216 0.26 -3.94 19.12
C GLU A 216 -1.17 -4.47 18.90
N THR A 217 -2.02 -4.22 19.89
CA THR A 217 -3.44 -4.59 19.81
C THR A 217 -4.13 -3.82 18.68
N GLY A 218 -4.80 -4.54 17.79
CA GLY A 218 -5.56 -3.96 16.70
C GLY A 218 -7.01 -3.63 17.07
N SER A 219 -7.53 -2.57 16.47
CA SER A 219 -8.92 -2.13 16.56
C SER A 219 -9.63 -2.35 15.24
N LYS A 220 -10.91 -2.73 15.29
CA LYS A 220 -11.73 -2.82 14.08
C LYS A 220 -11.94 -1.43 13.48
N ILE A 221 -11.87 -1.36 12.16
CA ILE A 221 -12.16 -0.13 11.40
C ILE A 221 -13.34 -0.35 10.47
N ALA A 222 -14.00 0.75 10.12
CA ALA A 222 -15.09 0.76 9.16
C ALA A 222 -15.10 2.10 8.42
N MET A 223 -15.51 2.07 7.15
CA MET A 223 -15.79 3.29 6.41
C MET A 223 -16.94 4.05 7.08
N LYS A 224 -16.86 5.37 7.04
CA LYS A 224 -17.91 6.23 7.58
C LYS A 224 -19.18 6.13 6.73
N PRO A 225 -20.37 5.91 7.34
CA PRO A 225 -21.63 5.99 6.62
C PRO A 225 -21.86 7.40 6.06
N LEU A 226 -22.29 7.48 4.80
CA LEU A 226 -22.63 8.74 4.14
C LEU A 226 -24.13 8.83 3.89
N ALA A 227 -24.83 9.58 4.75
CA ALA A 227 -26.25 9.85 4.56
C ALA A 227 -26.51 10.76 3.35
N ASN A 228 -25.57 11.67 3.06
CA ASN A 228 -25.63 12.56 1.92
C ASN A 228 -24.23 12.63 1.27
N ILE A 229 -24.15 12.32 -0.02
CA ILE A 229 -22.89 12.31 -0.77
C ILE A 229 -22.26 13.70 -0.89
N ALA A 230 -23.06 14.78 -0.83
CA ALA A 230 -22.55 16.15 -0.87
C ALA A 230 -21.66 16.51 0.34
N ASP A 231 -21.79 15.75 1.45
CA ASP A 231 -20.97 15.91 2.65
C ASP A 231 -19.66 15.13 2.60
N ALA A 232 -19.40 14.38 1.51
CA ALA A 232 -18.20 13.57 1.36
C ALA A 232 -16.93 14.42 1.11
N THR A 233 -15.79 13.78 1.27
CA THR A 233 -14.46 14.32 1.04
C THR A 233 -13.69 13.39 0.11
N PHE A 234 -13.10 13.92 -0.95
CA PHE A 234 -12.23 13.13 -1.82
C PHE A 234 -10.84 12.96 -1.23
N CYS A 235 -10.31 11.75 -1.32
CA CYS A 235 -8.91 11.40 -1.15
C CYS A 235 -8.33 11.13 -2.54
N GLU A 236 -7.48 12.02 -3.04
CA GLU A 236 -6.90 11.91 -4.38
C GLU A 236 -5.37 11.98 -4.36
N SER A 237 -4.74 11.60 -5.48
CA SER A 237 -3.29 11.68 -5.63
C SER A 237 -2.82 13.14 -5.62
N VAL A 238 -1.68 13.40 -4.97
CA VAL A 238 -1.02 14.73 -5.06
C VAL A 238 -0.56 14.97 -6.51
N GLU A 239 -0.07 13.91 -7.15
CA GLU A 239 0.49 13.95 -8.50
C GLU A 239 -0.59 13.96 -9.58
N ALA A 240 -0.69 15.08 -10.32
CA ALA A 240 -1.65 15.23 -11.42
C ALA A 240 -1.44 14.22 -12.57
N GLY A 241 -0.23 13.65 -12.70
CA GLY A 241 0.05 12.58 -13.67
C GLY A 241 -0.51 11.21 -13.27
N HIS A 242 -0.92 11.03 -12.00
CA HIS A 242 -1.43 9.76 -11.47
C HIS A 242 -2.97 9.71 -11.41
N SER A 243 -3.65 10.85 -11.55
CA SER A 243 -5.12 10.94 -11.64
C SER A 243 -5.52 12.29 -12.26
N ASN A 244 -6.54 12.30 -13.12
CA ASN A 244 -7.01 13.53 -13.76
C ASN A 244 -7.79 14.42 -12.78
N GLN A 245 -7.11 15.39 -12.18
CA GLN A 245 -7.68 16.30 -11.18
C GLN A 245 -8.80 17.20 -11.73
N SER A 246 -8.76 17.56 -13.02
CA SER A 246 -9.84 18.35 -13.65
C SER A 246 -11.14 17.56 -13.72
N ASP A 247 -11.04 16.24 -13.92
CA ASP A 247 -12.20 15.36 -13.92
C ASP A 247 -12.70 15.10 -12.52
N SER A 248 -11.79 14.94 -11.53
CA SER A 248 -12.18 14.89 -10.12
C SER A 248 -13.03 16.10 -9.71
N VAL A 249 -12.65 17.32 -10.12
CA VAL A 249 -13.42 18.54 -9.83
C VAL A 249 -14.81 18.53 -10.48
N GLN A 250 -14.92 18.08 -11.73
CA GLN A 250 -16.21 17.96 -12.40
C GLN A 250 -17.11 16.91 -11.74
N ILE A 251 -16.53 15.79 -11.30
CA ILE A 251 -17.22 14.74 -10.55
C ILE A 251 -17.70 15.30 -9.20
N ALA A 252 -16.85 16.04 -8.49
CA ALA A 252 -17.23 16.73 -7.24
C ALA A 252 -18.44 17.64 -7.42
N ASN A 253 -18.39 18.50 -8.44
CA ASN A 253 -19.50 19.40 -8.77
C ASN A 253 -20.78 18.63 -9.08
N LYS A 254 -20.69 17.52 -9.82
CA LYS A 254 -21.84 16.70 -10.18
C LYS A 254 -22.46 15.96 -8.98
N LEU A 255 -21.64 15.63 -7.99
CA LEU A 255 -22.06 15.02 -6.73
C LEU A 255 -22.45 16.04 -5.65
N GLY A 256 -22.33 17.34 -5.94
CA GLY A 256 -22.58 18.41 -4.96
C GLY A 256 -21.57 18.47 -3.82
N ILE A 257 -20.40 17.85 -3.98
CA ILE A 257 -19.33 17.84 -2.98
C ILE A 257 -18.63 19.20 -3.00
N THR A 258 -18.68 19.89 -1.86
CA THR A 258 -18.09 21.24 -1.72
C THR A 258 -16.87 21.27 -0.81
N LYS A 259 -16.62 20.20 -0.06
CA LYS A 259 -15.43 20.08 0.79
C LYS A 259 -14.18 19.97 -0.08
N PRO A 260 -13.05 20.58 0.35
CA PRO A 260 -11.79 20.44 -0.36
C PRO A 260 -11.33 18.98 -0.37
N SER A 261 -10.71 18.56 -1.48
CA SER A 261 -10.06 17.25 -1.56
C SER A 261 -8.85 17.19 -0.64
N VAL A 262 -8.68 16.07 0.04
CA VAL A 262 -7.44 15.70 0.69
C VAL A 262 -6.55 15.01 -0.33
N ARG A 263 -5.31 15.49 -0.45
CA ARG A 263 -4.34 14.90 -1.37
C ARG A 263 -3.26 14.14 -0.63
N MET A 264 -3.08 12.87 -0.98
CA MET A 264 -2.00 12.05 -0.47
C MET A 264 -1.55 11.00 -1.51
N ASP A 265 -0.29 10.61 -1.43
CA ASP A 265 0.22 9.50 -2.24
C ASP A 265 0.00 8.15 -1.56
N SER A 266 0.27 7.09 -2.31
CA SER A 266 0.19 5.69 -1.89
C SER A 266 -1.20 5.16 -1.53
N GLN A 267 -1.25 3.88 -1.20
CA GLN A 267 -2.36 3.12 -0.65
C GLN A 267 -2.70 3.56 0.78
N ALA A 268 -1.95 4.51 1.36
CA ALA A 268 -2.42 5.30 2.51
C ALA A 268 -3.81 5.90 2.27
N LYS A 269 -4.19 6.17 1.00
CA LYS A 269 -5.56 6.55 0.61
C LYS A 269 -6.59 5.48 0.99
N TYR A 270 -6.35 4.23 0.63
CA TYR A 270 -7.24 3.12 0.98
C TYR A 270 -7.35 2.96 2.49
N GLY A 271 -6.22 2.93 3.20
CA GLY A 271 -6.21 2.84 4.67
C GLY A 271 -7.00 3.96 5.32
N SER A 272 -6.84 5.19 4.82
CA SER A 272 -7.52 6.36 5.38
C SER A 272 -9.03 6.35 5.16
N ILE A 273 -9.52 5.99 3.97
CA ILE A 273 -10.97 5.88 3.74
C ILE A 273 -11.56 4.66 4.47
N ALA A 274 -10.82 3.55 4.57
CA ALA A 274 -11.24 2.34 5.27
C ALA A 274 -11.47 2.56 6.77
N ARG A 275 -10.74 3.50 7.39
CA ARG A 275 -10.96 3.90 8.79
C ARG A 275 -11.91 5.09 8.98
N GLY A 276 -12.51 5.59 7.90
CA GLY A 276 -13.43 6.73 7.94
C GLY A 276 -12.78 8.11 8.12
N ALA A 277 -11.45 8.23 7.91
CA ALA A 277 -10.75 9.51 7.94
C ALA A 277 -10.91 10.31 6.63
N GLY A 278 -11.38 9.65 5.57
CA GLY A 278 -11.87 10.23 4.33
C GLY A 278 -13.02 9.39 3.78
N ASP A 279 -13.62 9.82 2.67
CA ASP A 279 -14.88 9.22 2.21
C ASP A 279 -14.73 8.50 0.87
N LEU A 280 -14.14 9.15 -0.14
CA LEU A 280 -14.11 8.66 -1.51
C LEU A 280 -12.68 8.68 -2.06
N TYR A 281 -12.25 7.64 -2.77
CA TYR A 281 -10.98 7.61 -3.50
C TYR A 281 -11.22 7.47 -5.00
N LEU A 282 -10.65 8.40 -5.78
CA LEU A 282 -10.67 8.39 -7.23
C LEU A 282 -9.25 8.32 -7.80
N ARG A 283 -9.04 7.36 -8.70
CA ARG A 283 -7.87 7.26 -9.57
C ARG A 283 -8.35 7.16 -11.02
N LEU A 284 -8.40 8.30 -11.69
CA LEU A 284 -8.93 8.41 -13.04
C LEU A 284 -7.80 8.21 -14.07
N PRO A 285 -8.04 7.44 -15.15
CA PRO A 285 -7.02 7.16 -16.14
C PRO A 285 -6.57 8.46 -16.84
N VAL A 286 -5.27 8.77 -16.77
CA VAL A 286 -4.69 9.95 -17.43
C VAL A 286 -4.27 9.63 -18.87
N ARG A 287 -3.84 8.39 -19.13
CA ARG A 287 -3.49 7.88 -20.47
C ARG A 287 -4.30 6.63 -20.79
N LYS A 288 -4.69 6.46 -22.05
CA LYS A 288 -5.53 5.33 -22.50
C LYS A 288 -4.83 3.97 -22.44
N ASP A 289 -3.50 3.96 -22.52
CA ASP A 289 -2.64 2.78 -22.60
C ASP A 289 -2.03 2.37 -21.25
N TYR A 290 -2.24 3.17 -20.19
CA TYR A 290 -1.73 2.85 -18.88
C TYR A 290 -2.57 1.75 -18.21
N VAL A 291 -1.89 0.75 -17.66
CA VAL A 291 -2.50 -0.35 -16.93
C VAL A 291 -1.90 -0.38 -15.52
N GLU A 292 -2.76 -0.37 -14.52
CA GLU A 292 -2.40 -0.42 -13.10
C GLU A 292 -1.65 -1.72 -12.76
N LYS A 293 -0.73 -1.66 -11.80
CA LYS A 293 -0.06 -2.86 -11.28
C LYS A 293 -0.92 -3.50 -10.20
N ILE A 294 -0.79 -4.81 -10.00
CA ILE A 294 -1.56 -5.49 -8.94
C ILE A 294 -1.12 -5.08 -7.55
N TRP A 295 0.18 -4.79 -7.36
CA TRP A 295 0.75 -4.43 -6.07
C TRP A 295 0.30 -3.04 -5.59
N ASP A 296 -0.04 -2.14 -6.52
CA ASP A 296 -0.63 -0.81 -6.24
C ASP A 296 -2.04 -0.87 -5.61
N HIS A 297 -2.73 -2.02 -5.66
CA HIS A 297 -4.15 -2.09 -5.30
C HIS A 297 -4.57 -3.31 -4.47
N ALA A 298 -3.83 -4.42 -4.48
CA ALA A 298 -4.30 -5.66 -3.86
C ALA A 298 -4.62 -5.52 -2.36
N ALA A 299 -3.66 -5.00 -1.58
CA ALA A 299 -3.83 -4.82 -0.15
C ALA A 299 -4.91 -3.77 0.19
N GLY A 300 -4.92 -2.65 -0.55
CA GLY A 300 -5.93 -1.59 -0.42
C GLY A 300 -7.35 -2.03 -0.76
N ASP A 301 -7.54 -2.80 -1.85
CA ASP A 301 -8.83 -3.37 -2.28
C ASP A 301 -9.47 -4.18 -1.16
N LEU A 302 -8.73 -5.13 -0.58
CA LEU A 302 -9.25 -5.95 0.50
C LEU A 302 -9.55 -5.13 1.75
N THR A 303 -8.65 -4.21 2.11
CA THR A 303 -8.82 -3.34 3.28
C THR A 303 -10.13 -2.55 3.21
N VAL A 304 -10.46 -1.95 2.07
CA VAL A 304 -11.71 -1.18 1.91
C VAL A 304 -12.95 -2.07 1.93
N ARG A 305 -12.92 -3.23 1.26
CA ARG A 305 -14.08 -4.12 1.23
C ARG A 305 -14.44 -4.66 2.60
N GLU A 306 -13.43 -5.06 3.35
CA GLU A 306 -13.60 -5.56 4.72
C GLU A 306 -13.93 -4.44 5.72
N ALA A 307 -13.75 -3.17 5.34
CA ALA A 307 -14.22 -2.00 6.07
C ALA A 307 -15.65 -1.55 5.67
N GLY A 308 -16.35 -2.31 4.81
CA GLY A 308 -17.73 -1.98 4.39
C GLY A 308 -17.83 -1.12 3.12
N GLY A 309 -16.72 -0.92 2.42
CA GLY A 309 -16.68 -0.24 1.13
C GLY A 309 -16.83 -1.15 -0.07
N GLN A 310 -16.72 -0.53 -1.24
CA GLN A 310 -16.62 -1.19 -2.54
C GLN A 310 -15.48 -0.56 -3.33
N VAL A 311 -14.77 -1.39 -4.09
CA VAL A 311 -13.68 -0.98 -4.99
C VAL A 311 -13.96 -1.53 -6.38
N THR A 312 -13.94 -0.68 -7.39
CA THR A 312 -14.13 -1.03 -8.80
C THR A 312 -13.23 -0.19 -9.68
N ASP A 313 -13.26 -0.45 -10.98
CA ASP A 313 -12.81 0.51 -11.98
C ASP A 313 -13.85 1.60 -12.26
N VAL A 314 -13.56 2.50 -13.21
CA VAL A 314 -14.46 3.60 -13.61
C VAL A 314 -15.76 3.13 -14.28
N GLU A 315 -15.83 1.87 -14.71
CA GLU A 315 -17.02 1.25 -15.32
C GLU A 315 -17.88 0.53 -14.28
N GLY A 316 -17.43 0.47 -13.01
CA GLY A 316 -18.13 -0.23 -11.93
C GLY A 316 -17.80 -1.73 -11.88
N LYS A 317 -16.84 -2.21 -12.66
CA LYS A 317 -16.40 -3.62 -12.66
C LYS A 317 -15.39 -3.83 -11.53
N ARG A 318 -15.51 -4.96 -10.83
CA ARG A 318 -14.56 -5.33 -9.77
C ARG A 318 -13.13 -5.45 -10.35
N LEU A 319 -12.14 -5.06 -9.54
CA LEU A 319 -10.73 -5.24 -9.90
C LEU A 319 -10.42 -6.74 -10.04
N ASP A 320 -9.81 -7.10 -11.17
CA ASP A 320 -9.49 -8.48 -11.53
C ASP A 320 -7.97 -8.70 -11.47
N PHE A 321 -7.54 -9.36 -10.39
CA PHE A 321 -6.13 -9.65 -10.12
C PHE A 321 -5.63 -10.93 -10.83
N SER A 322 -6.43 -11.53 -11.72
CA SER A 322 -6.14 -12.81 -12.35
C SER A 322 -5.29 -12.72 -13.64
N TYR A 323 -5.01 -11.51 -14.12
CA TYR A 323 -4.33 -11.24 -15.41
C TYR A 323 -2.82 -11.00 -15.30
N GLY A 324 -2.18 -11.64 -14.33
CA GLY A 324 -0.74 -11.53 -14.10
C GLY A 324 -0.38 -10.30 -13.28
N ARG A 325 0.72 -9.62 -13.63
CA ARG A 325 1.28 -8.47 -12.88
C ARG A 325 0.44 -7.18 -12.94
N THR A 326 -0.66 -7.14 -13.68
CA THR A 326 -1.41 -5.91 -13.98
C THR A 326 -2.92 -6.13 -13.97
N LEU A 327 -3.68 -5.06 -13.65
CA LEU A 327 -5.14 -5.04 -13.77
C LEU A 327 -5.58 -4.78 -15.22
N LYS A 328 -5.23 -5.72 -16.12
CA LYS A 328 -5.38 -5.57 -17.57
C LYS A 328 -6.81 -5.31 -18.04
N GLU A 329 -7.78 -5.85 -17.31
CA GLU A 329 -9.21 -5.80 -17.65
C GLU A 329 -9.99 -4.73 -16.86
N ASN A 330 -9.27 -3.75 -16.29
CA ASN A 330 -9.81 -2.63 -15.54
C ASN A 330 -9.17 -1.31 -15.99
N LYS A 331 -9.88 -0.20 -15.77
CA LYS A 331 -9.39 1.16 -16.10
C LYS A 331 -9.66 2.13 -14.96
N GLY A 332 -8.59 2.70 -14.42
CA GLY A 332 -8.69 3.51 -13.21
C GLY A 332 -9.23 2.72 -12.02
N VAL A 333 -9.40 3.39 -10.89
CA VAL A 333 -9.89 2.79 -9.66
C VAL A 333 -10.76 3.78 -8.89
N ILE A 334 -11.87 3.28 -8.38
CA ILE A 334 -12.86 4.01 -7.59
C ILE A 334 -13.09 3.20 -6.31
N ALA A 335 -12.98 3.85 -5.15
CA ALA A 335 -13.33 3.25 -3.88
C ALA A 335 -14.22 4.20 -3.07
N ALA A 336 -15.30 3.66 -2.52
CA ALA A 336 -16.33 4.41 -1.80
C ALA A 336 -17.11 3.51 -0.83
N PRO A 337 -17.86 4.08 0.15
CA PRO A 337 -18.83 3.31 0.91
C PRO A 337 -19.85 2.66 -0.02
N LYS A 338 -20.19 1.41 0.27
CA LYS A 338 -21.03 0.57 -0.59
C LYS A 338 -22.35 1.26 -1.00
N ASP A 339 -22.99 1.94 -0.06
CA ASP A 339 -24.33 2.54 -0.28
C ASP A 339 -24.32 3.72 -1.26
N VAL A 340 -23.18 4.39 -1.44
CA VAL A 340 -23.06 5.54 -2.35
C VAL A 340 -22.27 5.22 -3.62
N HIS A 341 -21.63 4.05 -3.68
CA HIS A 341 -20.69 3.70 -4.73
C HIS A 341 -21.28 3.80 -6.14
N SER A 342 -22.51 3.32 -6.36
CA SER A 342 -23.17 3.41 -7.68
C SER A 342 -23.37 4.85 -8.15
N HIS A 343 -23.73 5.76 -7.24
CA HIS A 343 -23.91 7.18 -7.54
C HIS A 343 -22.58 7.85 -7.94
N VAL A 344 -21.47 7.44 -7.31
CA VAL A 344 -20.12 7.89 -7.67
C VAL A 344 -19.78 7.41 -9.08
N ILE A 345 -20.06 6.14 -9.41
CA ILE A 345 -19.82 5.60 -10.75
C ILE A 345 -20.64 6.33 -11.82
N ASP A 346 -21.94 6.61 -11.57
CA ASP A 346 -22.78 7.36 -12.51
C ASP A 346 -22.22 8.77 -12.77
N ALA A 347 -21.66 9.42 -11.75
CA ALA A 347 -21.00 10.71 -11.91
C ALA A 347 -19.69 10.62 -12.70
N VAL A 348 -18.85 9.61 -12.41
CA VAL A 348 -17.59 9.34 -13.12
C VAL A 348 -17.87 9.06 -14.60
N GLN A 349 -18.80 8.16 -14.91
CA GLN A 349 -19.14 7.80 -16.28
C GLN A 349 -19.72 8.97 -17.07
N ALA A 350 -20.54 9.82 -16.45
CA ALA A 350 -21.05 11.01 -17.09
C ALA A 350 -19.94 12.00 -17.49
N VAL A 351 -18.95 12.22 -16.61
CA VAL A 351 -17.83 13.14 -16.88
C VAL A 351 -16.88 12.56 -17.92
N LEU A 352 -16.52 11.28 -17.81
CA LEU A 352 -15.62 10.63 -18.78
C LEU A 352 -16.28 10.40 -20.15
N GLY A 353 -17.58 10.11 -20.17
CA GLY A 353 -18.35 9.92 -21.40
C GLY A 353 -18.53 11.20 -22.21
N SER A 354 -18.59 12.37 -21.57
CA SER A 354 -18.67 13.66 -22.30
C SER A 354 -17.41 14.06 -23.08
N LYS A 355 -16.33 13.26 -22.98
CA LYS A 355 -15.04 13.51 -23.64
C LYS A 355 -14.75 12.55 -24.80
N GLN A 356 -15.62 11.59 -25.05
CA GLN A 356 -15.53 10.67 -26.20
C GLN A 356 -16.22 11.27 -27.43
#